data_AF-A0A2G9MJD1-F1
#
_entry.id   AF-A0A2G9MJD1-F1
#
_cell.length_a   1.000
_cell.length_b   1.000
_cell.length_c   1.000
_cell.angle_alpha   90.00
_cell.angle_beta   90.00
_cell.angle_gamma   90.00
#
_symmetry.space_group_name_H-M   'P 1'
#
loop_
_entity.id
_entity.type
_entity.pdbx_description
1 polymer ?
#
loop_
_entity_poly.entity_id
_entity_poly.type
_entity_poly.pdbx_seq_one_letter_code
_entity_poly.pdbx_strand_id
1 'polypeptide(L)'
;MRKIILVILILFLFLSFGCTTKTGETDVDYRTGTQGIVMNFMTDIPPAKMYDDMPIDLVVEIKNKGAYPQPTSITGWAIITTSGTNGIGTFYLSGFDDTLIMGMPKQMSVSNLEGKNPYNLEGGYDVISFRGNIINFDSRNIDSYNANFLVTSCYNYETITSQTICVDPEPYSAKEKTKVCTIPPSYSLSGGQGAPVAVTKIEEAVLSNKIQFKVYIKNLGDGKIVDKNRLNIDCPYSLDYTNLNKVYVSGRVSGYSLSCKPNNPINLINGEGSVVCTVPKPAMSKSAYTTPLQVKLEYGYSSSIQRSVEILNTP
;
A
#
# COMPACT_ATOMS: atom_id res chain seq x y z
N MET A 1 -16.61 -42.92 -56.25
CA MET A 1 -16.49 -43.31 -54.82
C MET A 1 -15.18 -42.84 -54.18
N ARG A 2 -14.00 -43.11 -54.74
CA ARG A 2 -12.68 -42.67 -54.20
C ARG A 2 -12.56 -41.16 -53.93
N LYS A 3 -13.10 -40.30 -54.80
CA LYS A 3 -13.08 -38.83 -54.62
C LYS A 3 -14.03 -38.32 -53.52
N ILE A 4 -15.14 -39.03 -53.27
CA ILE A 4 -16.12 -38.65 -52.23
C ILE A 4 -15.57 -39.00 -50.84
N ILE A 5 -14.89 -40.15 -50.71
CA ILE A 5 -14.22 -40.56 -49.48
C ILE A 5 -13.12 -39.55 -49.09
N LEU A 6 -12.39 -39.02 -50.07
CA LEU A 6 -11.31 -38.06 -49.85
C LEU A 6 -11.83 -36.69 -49.37
N VAL A 7 -12.99 -36.26 -49.86
CA VAL A 7 -13.65 -35.02 -49.41
C VAL A 7 -14.21 -35.16 -47.99
N ILE A 8 -14.78 -36.33 -47.66
CA ILE A 8 -15.29 -36.60 -46.29
C ILE A 8 -14.14 -36.68 -45.28
N LEU A 9 -12.99 -37.25 -45.67
CA LEU A 9 -11.82 -37.34 -44.80
C LEU A 9 -11.20 -35.96 -44.52
N ILE A 10 -11.19 -35.07 -45.52
CA ILE A 10 -10.71 -33.68 -45.37
C ILE A 10 -11.69 -32.88 -44.49
N LEU A 11 -13.00 -33.09 -44.64
CA LEU A 11 -14.01 -32.42 -43.81
C LEU A 11 -13.92 -32.85 -42.33
N PHE A 12 -13.59 -34.13 -42.07
CA PHE A 12 -13.35 -34.63 -40.71
C PHE A 12 -12.05 -34.07 -40.09
N LEU A 13 -11.03 -33.78 -40.90
CA LEU A 13 -9.77 -33.18 -40.44
C LEU A 13 -9.93 -31.70 -40.02
N PHE A 14 -10.89 -30.98 -40.60
CA PHE A 14 -11.20 -29.60 -40.20
C PHE A 14 -12.01 -29.51 -38.90
N LEU A 15 -12.73 -30.56 -38.51
CA LEU A 15 -13.53 -30.60 -37.28
C LEU A 15 -12.70 -30.90 -36.02
N SER A 16 -11.42 -31.30 -36.14
CA SER A 16 -10.53 -31.54 -35.00
C SER A 16 -9.76 -30.31 -34.50
N PHE A 17 -9.90 -29.14 -35.13
CA PHE A 17 -9.42 -27.87 -34.58
C PHE A 17 -10.45 -27.29 -33.60
N GLY A 18 -10.73 -28.04 -32.53
CA GLY A 18 -11.38 -27.50 -31.35
C GLY A 18 -10.43 -26.53 -30.68
N CYS A 19 -10.65 -25.23 -30.89
CA CYS A 19 -9.95 -24.20 -30.15
C CYS A 19 -10.40 -24.29 -28.68
N THR A 20 -9.62 -24.94 -27.84
CA THR A 20 -9.80 -24.84 -26.39
C THR A 20 -9.48 -23.40 -26.03
N THR A 21 -10.50 -22.57 -25.85
CA THR A 21 -10.36 -21.27 -25.20
C THR A 21 -9.89 -21.54 -23.77
N LYS A 22 -8.58 -21.61 -23.58
CA LYS A 22 -7.97 -21.31 -22.29
C LYS A 22 -8.17 -19.82 -22.06
N THR A 23 -9.38 -19.45 -21.63
CA THR A 23 -9.59 -18.29 -20.77
C THR A 23 -8.99 -18.65 -19.41
N GLY A 24 -7.66 -18.78 -19.39
CA GLY A 24 -6.88 -18.65 -18.18
C GLY A 24 -6.55 -17.17 -18.09
N GLU A 25 -7.49 -16.36 -17.59
CA GLU A 25 -7.07 -15.23 -16.78
C GLU A 25 -6.21 -15.84 -15.69
N THR A 26 -4.89 -15.71 -15.81
CA THR A 26 -4.03 -15.87 -14.66
C THR A 26 -4.49 -14.79 -13.70
N ASP A 27 -5.23 -15.17 -12.67
CA ASP A 27 -5.59 -14.33 -11.53
C ASP A 27 -4.28 -13.96 -10.83
N VAL A 28 -3.59 -12.94 -11.37
CA VAL A 28 -2.36 -12.44 -10.79
C VAL A 28 -2.76 -11.65 -9.57
N ASP A 29 -2.36 -12.14 -8.40
CA ASP A 29 -2.61 -11.44 -7.14
C ASP A 29 -1.81 -10.14 -7.08
N TYR A 30 -2.48 -9.05 -7.45
CA TYR A 30 -1.95 -7.70 -7.46
C TYR A 30 -1.84 -7.09 -6.06
N ARG A 31 -2.44 -7.72 -5.04
CA ARG A 31 -2.38 -7.28 -3.63
C ARG A 31 -1.20 -7.91 -2.89
N THR A 32 -0.05 -7.98 -3.55
CA THR A 32 1.19 -8.54 -3.01
C THR A 32 2.26 -7.47 -2.85
N GLY A 33 3.25 -7.75 -2.00
CA GLY A 33 4.35 -6.85 -1.68
C GLY A 33 4.07 -5.94 -0.49
N THR A 34 5.14 -5.27 -0.05
CA THR A 34 5.19 -4.44 1.16
C THR A 34 5.45 -2.96 0.87
N GLN A 35 5.40 -2.56 -0.40
CA GLN A 35 5.69 -1.20 -0.81
C GLN A 35 4.41 -0.40 -1.00
N GLY A 36 4.48 0.90 -0.73
CA GLY A 36 3.46 1.89 -1.10
C GLY A 36 4.00 2.79 -2.20
N ILE A 37 4.13 4.09 -1.91
CA ILE A 37 4.79 5.04 -2.80
C ILE A 37 6.31 4.93 -2.67
N VAL A 38 6.97 4.72 -3.81
CA VAL A 38 8.42 4.65 -3.96
C VAL A 38 8.88 5.88 -4.74
N MET A 39 9.91 6.55 -4.23
CA MET A 39 10.53 7.72 -4.87
C MET A 39 11.96 7.39 -5.26
N ASN A 40 12.44 7.90 -6.40
CA ASN A 40 13.85 7.87 -6.77
C ASN A 40 14.24 9.19 -7.44
N PHE A 41 15.43 9.70 -7.15
CA PHE A 41 15.99 10.78 -7.97
C PHE A 41 16.37 10.21 -9.34
N MET A 42 16.04 10.93 -10.40
CA MET A 42 16.49 10.56 -11.74
C MET A 42 18.01 10.60 -11.83
N THR A 43 18.61 9.57 -12.42
CA THR A 43 20.06 9.47 -12.57
C THR A 43 20.59 10.70 -13.30
N ASP A 44 21.71 11.25 -12.82
CA ASP A 44 22.40 12.41 -13.42
C ASP A 44 21.60 13.72 -13.52
N ILE A 45 20.43 13.82 -12.85
CA ILE A 45 19.63 15.06 -12.79
C ILE A 45 19.35 15.46 -11.32
N PRO A 46 20.02 16.48 -10.78
CA PRO A 46 21.16 17.19 -11.35
C PRO A 46 22.43 16.31 -11.29
N PRO A 47 23.51 16.66 -12.00
CA PRO A 47 24.80 15.99 -11.84
C PRO A 47 25.27 16.03 -10.38
N ALA A 48 26.12 15.09 -9.97
CA ALA A 48 26.68 15.07 -8.60
C ALA A 48 27.55 16.31 -8.30
N LYS A 49 28.03 16.98 -9.35
CA LYS A 49 28.85 18.19 -9.29
C LYS A 49 28.43 19.16 -10.38
N MET A 50 28.22 20.43 -10.03
CA MET A 50 27.80 21.47 -10.97
C MET A 50 28.35 22.85 -10.55
N TYR A 51 28.25 23.84 -11.43
CA TYR A 51 28.64 25.23 -11.16
C TYR A 51 27.44 26.08 -10.74
N ASP A 52 27.70 27.20 -10.07
CA ASP A 52 26.72 28.15 -9.52
C ASP A 52 26.07 29.05 -10.57
N ASP A 53 26.56 29.07 -11.81
CA ASP A 53 25.95 29.77 -12.94
C ASP A 53 24.84 28.97 -13.63
N MET A 54 24.68 27.68 -13.28
CA MET A 54 23.66 26.79 -13.85
C MET A 54 22.39 26.75 -13.00
N PRO A 55 21.20 26.65 -13.64
CA PRO A 55 19.98 26.35 -12.90
C PRO A 55 20.04 24.93 -12.35
N ILE A 56 19.44 24.73 -11.17
CA ILE A 56 19.35 23.41 -10.55
C ILE A 56 17.94 22.84 -10.73
N ASP A 57 17.88 21.58 -11.13
CA ASP A 57 16.62 20.84 -11.31
C ASP A 57 16.74 19.47 -10.67
N LEU A 58 15.93 19.23 -9.63
CA LEU A 58 15.80 17.92 -9.00
C LEU A 58 14.57 17.24 -9.55
N VAL A 59 14.78 16.17 -10.31
CA VAL A 59 13.70 15.39 -10.87
C VAL A 59 13.54 14.10 -10.08
N VAL A 60 12.33 13.85 -9.59
CA VAL A 60 11.98 12.70 -8.76
C VAL A 60 10.95 11.86 -9.50
N GLU A 61 11.31 10.61 -9.76
CA GLU A 61 10.37 9.58 -10.20
C GLU A 61 9.55 9.08 -9.02
N ILE A 62 8.25 8.93 -9.25
CA ILE A 62 7.31 8.47 -8.24
C ILE A 62 6.57 7.26 -8.82
N LYS A 63 6.57 6.15 -8.08
CA LYS A 63 5.87 4.91 -8.46
C LYS A 63 5.00 4.45 -7.32
N ASN A 64 3.73 4.14 -7.59
CA ASN A 64 2.90 3.43 -6.63
C ASN A 64 3.08 1.93 -6.79
N LYS A 65 3.87 1.32 -5.91
CA LYS A 65 4.14 -0.12 -5.93
C LYS A 65 3.21 -0.92 -5.03
N GLY A 66 2.22 -0.28 -4.42
CA GLY A 66 1.20 -0.95 -3.63
C GLY A 66 -0.16 -0.97 -4.33
N ALA A 67 -1.16 -1.51 -3.65
CA ALA A 67 -2.51 -1.77 -4.16
C ALA A 67 -3.55 -0.69 -3.79
N TYR A 68 -3.14 0.46 -3.27
CA TYR A 68 -4.05 1.59 -2.98
C TYR A 68 -3.50 2.88 -3.58
N PRO A 69 -4.34 3.77 -4.15
CA PRO A 69 -5.80 3.67 -4.29
C PRO A 69 -6.23 2.80 -5.47
N GLN A 70 -7.41 2.20 -5.38
CA GLN A 70 -8.00 1.48 -6.51
C GLN A 70 -8.77 2.47 -7.41
N PRO A 71 -8.67 2.37 -8.75
CA PRO A 71 -9.32 3.29 -9.69
C PRO A 71 -10.86 3.24 -9.64
N THR A 72 -11.42 2.13 -9.17
CA THR A 72 -12.86 1.96 -8.94
C THR A 72 -13.11 1.50 -7.51
N SER A 73 -14.07 2.12 -6.82
CA SER A 73 -14.57 1.62 -5.54
C SER A 73 -15.17 0.22 -5.76
N ILE A 74 -14.63 -0.78 -5.07
CA ILE A 74 -15.09 -2.17 -5.19
C ILE A 74 -16.44 -2.26 -4.47
N THR A 75 -17.53 -2.06 -5.20
CA THR A 75 -18.90 -2.16 -4.70
C THR A 75 -19.36 -3.62 -4.74
N GLY A 76 -19.06 -4.36 -3.69
CA GLY A 76 -19.51 -5.74 -3.55
C GLY A 76 -19.11 -6.29 -2.20
N TRP A 77 -19.92 -6.06 -1.17
CA TRP A 77 -19.75 -6.54 0.21
C TRP A 77 -18.47 -6.08 0.95
N ALA A 78 -17.58 -5.40 0.24
CA ALA A 78 -16.31 -4.89 0.72
C ALA A 78 -16.48 -3.70 1.66
N ILE A 79 -15.57 -3.59 2.62
CA ILE A 79 -15.32 -2.33 3.31
C ILE A 79 -15.13 -1.25 2.22
N ILE A 80 -16.00 -0.25 2.22
CA ILE A 80 -16.00 0.81 1.20
C ILE A 80 -14.61 1.46 1.20
N THR A 81 -13.86 1.30 0.12
CA THR A 81 -12.70 2.11 -0.19
C THR A 81 -13.23 3.44 -0.70
N THR A 82 -13.05 4.50 0.05
CA THR A 82 -13.26 5.84 -0.49
C THR A 82 -12.17 6.08 -1.51
N SER A 83 -12.53 6.13 -2.79
CA SER A 83 -11.68 6.73 -3.82
C SER A 83 -11.54 8.20 -3.45
N GLY A 84 -10.47 8.54 -2.72
CA GLY A 84 -10.16 9.92 -2.43
C GLY A 84 -9.84 10.64 -3.74
N THR A 85 -10.62 11.66 -4.09
CA THR A 85 -10.35 12.58 -5.20
C THR A 85 -9.20 13.56 -4.89
N ASN A 86 -8.61 13.44 -3.71
CA ASN A 86 -7.51 14.27 -3.25
C ASN A 86 -6.23 13.47 -3.45
N GLY A 87 -5.27 14.08 -4.15
CA GLY A 87 -3.99 13.48 -4.54
C GLY A 87 -3.36 12.62 -3.46
N ILE A 88 -2.66 11.57 -3.88
CA ILE A 88 -2.24 10.48 -2.99
C ILE A 88 -1.36 10.98 -1.85
N GLY A 89 -0.57 12.04 -2.07
CA GLY A 89 0.10 12.75 -0.99
C GLY A 89 0.79 14.02 -1.45
N THR A 90 1.46 14.65 -0.49
CA THR A 90 2.30 15.83 -0.69
C THR A 90 3.76 15.44 -0.54
N PHE A 91 4.60 15.98 -1.41
CA PHE A 91 6.04 15.80 -1.44
C PHE A 91 6.70 17.10 -1.00
N TYR A 92 7.60 17.02 -0.04
CA TYR A 92 8.23 18.18 0.59
C TYR A 92 9.73 18.17 0.30
N LEU A 93 10.27 19.31 -0.12
CA LEU A 93 11.69 19.49 -0.39
C LEU A 93 12.35 20.27 0.75
N SER A 94 13.47 19.74 1.27
CA SER A 94 14.23 20.32 2.37
C SER A 94 15.71 19.91 2.31
N GLY A 95 16.49 20.27 3.34
CA GLY A 95 17.89 19.83 3.51
C GLY A 95 18.95 20.71 2.85
N PHE A 96 18.55 21.82 2.23
CA PHE A 96 19.43 22.79 1.58
C PHE A 96 19.20 24.21 2.10
N ASP A 97 20.19 25.08 1.92
CA ASP A 97 20.14 26.49 2.26
C ASP A 97 19.39 27.28 1.17
N ASP A 98 18.24 27.82 1.53
CA ASP A 98 17.35 28.53 0.60
C ASP A 98 17.81 29.96 0.29
N THR A 99 18.80 30.45 1.01
CA THR A 99 19.48 31.71 0.68
C THR A 99 20.51 31.53 -0.43
N LEU A 100 21.03 30.31 -0.61
CA LEU A 100 21.98 29.96 -1.67
C LEU A 100 21.29 29.40 -2.92
N ILE A 101 20.16 28.72 -2.74
CA ILE A 101 19.38 28.12 -3.83
C ILE A 101 17.94 28.61 -3.74
N MET A 102 17.58 29.54 -4.63
CA MET A 102 16.31 30.25 -4.58
C MET A 102 15.29 29.69 -5.58
N GLY A 103 14.01 29.93 -5.31
CA GLY A 103 12.92 29.66 -6.24
C GLY A 103 12.47 28.19 -6.32
N MET A 104 13.10 27.27 -5.59
CA MET A 104 12.63 25.88 -5.54
C MET A 104 11.29 25.78 -4.79
N PRO A 105 10.26 25.14 -5.37
CA PRO A 105 9.02 24.89 -4.64
C PRO A 105 9.32 24.00 -3.42
N LYS A 106 8.79 24.37 -2.25
CA LYS A 106 9.01 23.58 -1.02
C LYS A 106 8.07 22.39 -0.91
N GLN A 107 6.98 22.39 -1.67
CA GLN A 107 6.03 21.29 -1.72
C GLN A 107 5.44 21.11 -3.11
N MET A 108 5.13 19.87 -3.46
CA MET A 108 4.47 19.46 -4.70
C MET A 108 3.39 18.43 -4.35
N SER A 109 2.29 18.40 -5.09
CA SER A 109 1.22 17.40 -4.92
C SER A 109 1.03 16.62 -6.21
N VAL A 110 0.85 15.30 -6.07
CA VAL A 110 0.53 14.41 -7.19
C VAL A 110 -0.94 14.03 -7.13
N SER A 111 -1.69 14.38 -8.17
CA SER A 111 -3.16 14.32 -8.16
C SER A 111 -3.70 12.90 -8.34
N ASN A 112 -3.03 12.04 -9.12
CA ASN A 112 -3.50 10.69 -9.39
C ASN A 112 -2.34 9.72 -9.66
N LEU A 113 -2.25 8.64 -8.89
CA LEU A 113 -1.20 7.63 -8.98
C LEU A 113 -1.79 6.28 -8.54
N GLU A 114 -2.59 5.67 -9.41
CA GLU A 114 -3.31 4.44 -9.09
C GLU A 114 -2.42 3.36 -8.47
N GLY A 115 -2.98 2.60 -7.54
CA GLY A 115 -2.34 1.38 -7.06
C GLY A 115 -2.43 0.26 -8.10
N LYS A 116 -1.63 -0.77 -7.89
CA LYS A 116 -1.71 -2.03 -8.62
C LYS A 116 -3.14 -2.54 -8.69
N ASN A 117 -3.55 -3.01 -9.85
CA ASN A 117 -4.89 -3.55 -10.09
C ASN A 117 -4.82 -4.63 -11.19
N PRO A 118 -5.91 -5.38 -11.48
CA PRO A 118 -5.89 -6.45 -12.47
C PRO A 118 -5.46 -6.02 -13.89
N TYR A 119 -5.60 -4.73 -14.21
CA TYR A 119 -5.25 -4.17 -15.53
C TYR A 119 -3.87 -3.49 -15.54
N ASN A 120 -3.39 -3.01 -14.38
CA ASN A 120 -2.07 -2.41 -14.21
C ASN A 120 -1.36 -3.01 -12.99
N LEU A 121 -0.56 -4.05 -13.22
CA LEU A 121 0.21 -4.73 -12.16
C LEU A 121 1.43 -3.95 -11.66
N GLU A 122 1.88 -2.94 -12.42
CA GLU A 122 3.02 -2.11 -12.05
C GLU A 122 2.65 -0.89 -11.20
N GLY A 123 1.35 -0.55 -11.19
CA GLY A 123 0.77 0.63 -10.57
C GLY A 123 1.05 1.92 -11.34
N GLY A 124 0.63 3.04 -10.78
CA GLY A 124 0.80 4.36 -11.35
C GLY A 124 2.25 4.86 -11.30
N TYR A 125 2.58 5.72 -12.24
CA TYR A 125 3.86 6.41 -12.34
C TYR A 125 3.64 7.91 -12.56
N ASP A 126 4.48 8.74 -11.94
CA ASP A 126 4.53 10.18 -12.19
C ASP A 126 5.96 10.72 -11.95
N VAL A 127 6.20 11.94 -12.38
CA VAL A 127 7.48 12.65 -12.22
C VAL A 127 7.23 14.06 -11.73
N ILE A 128 7.94 14.48 -10.68
CA ILE A 128 7.93 15.87 -10.21
C ILE A 128 9.33 16.49 -10.37
N SER A 129 9.35 17.78 -10.68
CA SER A 129 10.58 18.57 -10.80
C SER A 129 10.55 19.71 -9.79
N PHE A 130 11.65 19.84 -9.05
CA PHE A 130 11.93 21.00 -8.21
C PHE A 130 13.04 21.81 -8.86
N ARG A 131 12.66 22.92 -9.49
CA ARG A 131 13.60 23.79 -10.19
C ARG A 131 13.89 25.05 -9.39
N GLY A 132 15.16 25.45 -9.34
CA GLY A 132 15.63 26.66 -8.69
C GLY A 132 16.82 27.28 -9.39
N ASN A 133 17.29 28.40 -8.83
CA ASN A 133 18.48 29.11 -9.30
C ASN A 133 19.47 29.21 -8.15
N ILE A 134 20.73 28.99 -8.46
CA ILE A 134 21.84 29.15 -7.51
C ILE A 134 22.24 30.63 -7.54
N ILE A 135 22.54 31.21 -6.38
CA ILE A 135 23.12 32.55 -6.34
C ILE A 135 24.56 32.52 -6.84
N ASN A 136 25.03 33.63 -7.39
CA ASN A 136 26.44 33.78 -7.70
C ASN A 136 27.29 33.75 -6.42
N PHE A 137 28.18 32.76 -6.33
CA PHE A 137 29.03 32.47 -5.18
C PHE A 137 30.17 33.48 -5.01
N ASP A 138 30.68 34.07 -6.09
CA ASP A 138 31.69 35.15 -6.03
C ASP A 138 31.19 36.34 -5.23
N SER A 139 29.93 36.72 -5.44
CA SER A 139 29.30 37.83 -4.71
C SER A 139 29.19 37.60 -3.20
N ARG A 140 29.46 36.37 -2.74
CA ARG A 140 29.37 35.92 -1.35
C ARG A 140 30.67 35.34 -0.80
N ASN A 141 31.77 35.34 -1.57
CA ASN A 141 33.04 34.68 -1.23
C ASN A 141 32.84 33.19 -0.83
N ILE A 142 32.08 32.45 -1.63
CA ILE A 142 31.87 31.01 -1.44
C ILE A 142 32.66 30.27 -2.52
N ASP A 143 33.52 29.32 -2.16
CA ASP A 143 34.25 28.51 -3.15
C ASP A 143 33.43 27.30 -3.61
N SER A 144 32.72 26.67 -2.67
CA SER A 144 31.87 25.51 -2.92
C SER A 144 30.79 25.35 -1.85
N TYR A 145 29.71 24.66 -2.20
CA TYR A 145 28.61 24.33 -1.30
C TYR A 145 28.08 22.92 -1.59
N ASN A 146 28.01 22.06 -0.57
CA ASN A 146 27.43 20.73 -0.69
C ASN A 146 25.94 20.77 -0.27
N ALA A 147 25.05 20.82 -1.25
CA ALA A 147 23.61 20.83 -1.03
C ALA A 147 23.08 19.41 -0.82
N ASN A 148 22.38 19.16 0.30
CA ASN A 148 21.81 17.86 0.63
C ASN A 148 20.30 17.88 0.50
N PHE A 149 19.79 17.57 -0.69
CA PHE A 149 18.35 17.59 -0.94
C PHE A 149 17.67 16.39 -0.31
N LEU A 150 16.67 16.66 0.52
CA LEU A 150 15.80 15.69 1.15
C LEU A 150 14.39 15.87 0.60
N VAL A 151 13.88 14.84 -0.09
CA VAL A 151 12.50 14.78 -0.55
C VAL A 151 11.74 13.82 0.35
N THR A 152 10.70 14.31 1.01
CA THR A 152 9.86 13.51 1.91
C THR A 152 8.44 13.45 1.39
N SER A 153 7.88 12.25 1.26
CA SER A 153 6.48 12.04 0.94
C SER A 153 5.64 11.92 2.22
N CYS A 154 4.42 12.42 2.17
CA CYS A 154 3.41 12.26 3.21
C CYS A 154 2.07 11.95 2.54
N TYR A 155 1.54 10.74 2.75
CA TYR A 155 0.34 10.26 2.05
C TYR A 155 -0.57 9.42 2.93
N ASN A 156 -1.86 9.44 2.60
CA ASN A 156 -2.83 8.51 3.18
C ASN A 156 -2.75 7.17 2.47
N TYR A 157 -2.91 6.10 3.22
CA TYR A 157 -2.88 4.75 2.66
C TYR A 157 -3.87 3.82 3.33
N GLU A 158 -4.34 2.83 2.57
CA GLU A 158 -5.21 1.77 3.06
C GLU A 158 -4.63 0.40 2.74
N THR A 159 -4.70 -0.50 3.70
CA THR A 159 -4.40 -1.92 3.51
C THR A 159 -5.67 -2.73 3.70
N ILE A 160 -6.00 -3.57 2.73
CA ILE A 160 -7.13 -4.48 2.83
C ILE A 160 -6.62 -5.90 2.74
N THR A 161 -6.97 -6.70 3.74
CA THR A 161 -6.75 -8.14 3.74
C THR A 161 -8.07 -8.89 3.78
N SER A 162 -8.13 -10.01 3.09
CA SER A 162 -9.29 -10.91 3.05
C SER A 162 -8.82 -12.35 3.25
N GLN A 163 -8.88 -12.83 4.48
CA GLN A 163 -8.48 -14.18 4.84
C GLN A 163 -9.72 -15.07 4.92
N THR A 164 -9.73 -16.19 4.19
CA THR A 164 -10.73 -17.23 4.43
C THR A 164 -10.48 -17.89 5.78
N ILE A 165 -11.44 -17.82 6.67
CA ILE A 165 -11.39 -18.43 8.00
C ILE A 165 -12.45 -19.52 8.15
N CYS A 166 -12.18 -20.49 9.01
CA CYS A 166 -13.17 -21.47 9.46
C CYS A 166 -13.90 -20.93 10.69
N VAL A 167 -15.22 -20.78 10.61
CA VAL A 167 -16.06 -20.45 11.75
C VAL A 167 -16.73 -21.72 12.25
N ASP A 168 -16.43 -22.10 13.49
CA ASP A 168 -17.06 -23.22 14.18
C ASP A 168 -17.78 -22.74 15.45
N PRO A 169 -19.12 -22.72 15.47
CA PRO A 169 -19.86 -22.33 16.66
C PRO A 169 -19.85 -23.39 17.78
N GLU A 170 -19.45 -24.64 17.52
CA GLU A 170 -19.34 -25.69 18.54
C GLU A 170 -17.99 -26.43 18.46
N PRO A 171 -16.86 -25.74 18.68
CA PRO A 171 -15.54 -26.32 18.50
C PRO A 171 -15.25 -27.46 19.49
N TYR A 172 -15.84 -27.40 20.69
CA TYR A 172 -15.66 -28.36 21.77
C TYR A 172 -16.83 -29.34 21.95
N SER A 173 -17.66 -29.54 20.91
CA SER A 173 -18.78 -30.49 20.98
C SER A 173 -18.28 -31.91 21.23
N ALA A 174 -18.79 -32.57 22.26
CA ALA A 174 -18.51 -33.99 22.53
C ALA A 174 -19.22 -34.95 21.56
N LYS A 175 -20.08 -34.42 20.69
CA LYS A 175 -20.79 -35.21 19.67
C LYS A 175 -19.93 -35.28 18.41
N GLU A 176 -19.64 -36.48 17.92
CA GLU A 176 -19.06 -36.65 16.59
C GLU A 176 -20.00 -36.05 15.53
N LYS A 177 -19.55 -34.97 14.91
CA LYS A 177 -20.18 -34.34 13.76
C LYS A 177 -19.12 -34.18 12.69
N THR A 178 -19.42 -34.57 11.46
CA THR A 178 -18.57 -34.22 10.32
C THR A 178 -18.55 -32.70 10.16
N LYS A 179 -17.37 -32.08 10.29
CA LYS A 179 -17.16 -30.64 10.12
C LYS A 179 -16.48 -30.39 8.78
N VAL A 180 -16.95 -29.38 8.05
CA VAL A 180 -16.36 -29.01 6.73
C VAL A 180 -14.99 -28.33 6.87
N CYS A 181 -14.67 -27.80 8.06
CA CYS A 181 -13.40 -27.18 8.39
C CYS A 181 -13.13 -27.27 9.89
N THR A 182 -11.87 -27.05 10.28
CA THR A 182 -11.42 -26.94 11.67
C THR A 182 -10.66 -25.63 11.87
N ILE A 183 -10.77 -25.04 13.05
CA ILE A 183 -10.08 -23.80 13.40
C ILE A 183 -8.59 -24.13 13.64
N PRO A 184 -7.66 -23.58 12.84
CA PRO A 184 -6.23 -23.76 13.07
C PRO A 184 -5.75 -22.90 14.26
N PRO A 185 -4.54 -23.15 14.80
CA PRO A 185 -3.97 -22.32 15.86
C PRO A 185 -3.83 -20.84 15.46
N SER A 186 -3.49 -20.58 14.19
CA SER A 186 -3.42 -19.24 13.61
C SER A 186 -3.47 -19.29 12.10
N TYR A 187 -3.92 -18.20 11.49
CA TYR A 187 -3.76 -17.91 10.07
C TYR A 187 -2.56 -16.98 9.90
N SER A 188 -1.50 -17.45 9.24
CA SER A 188 -0.31 -16.64 8.93
C SER A 188 -0.46 -16.04 7.54
N LEU A 189 -0.26 -14.72 7.44
CA LEU A 189 -0.34 -13.99 6.18
C LEU A 189 1.07 -13.54 5.79
N SER A 190 1.60 -14.14 4.73
CA SER A 190 2.91 -13.82 4.14
C SER A 190 2.75 -13.19 2.75
N GLY A 191 3.82 -12.61 2.22
CA GLY A 191 3.81 -12.01 0.87
C GLY A 191 3.35 -10.55 0.80
N GLY A 192 2.90 -9.97 1.91
CA GLY A 192 2.41 -8.59 1.97
C GLY A 192 0.98 -8.45 1.41
N GLN A 193 0.46 -7.22 1.44
CA GLN A 193 -0.92 -6.89 1.08
C GLN A 193 -0.97 -5.72 0.07
N GLY A 194 0.12 -5.54 -0.69
CA GLY A 194 0.33 -4.37 -1.54
C GLY A 194 0.41 -3.08 -0.74
N ALA A 195 1.06 -3.13 0.43
CA ALA A 195 1.05 -2.02 1.37
C ALA A 195 2.20 -2.09 2.38
N PRO A 196 2.70 -0.95 2.88
CA PRO A 196 3.77 -0.91 3.88
C PRO A 196 3.35 -1.37 5.27
N VAL A 197 2.08 -1.21 5.65
CA VAL A 197 1.56 -1.76 6.92
C VAL A 197 0.61 -2.89 6.62
N ALA A 198 0.83 -4.06 7.21
CA ALA A 198 0.09 -5.27 6.86
C ALA A 198 -0.39 -6.03 8.10
N VAL A 199 -1.47 -6.80 7.92
CA VAL A 199 -1.87 -7.86 8.85
C VAL A 199 -0.98 -9.07 8.61
N THR A 200 -0.24 -9.52 9.62
CA THR A 200 0.72 -10.64 9.48
C THR A 200 0.21 -11.95 10.06
N LYS A 201 -0.71 -11.88 11.02
CA LYS A 201 -1.27 -13.05 11.68
C LYS A 201 -2.68 -12.77 12.21
N ILE A 202 -3.53 -13.78 12.18
CA ILE A 202 -4.85 -13.77 12.81
C ILE A 202 -4.99 -15.01 13.69
N GLU A 203 -5.37 -14.82 14.95
CA GLU A 203 -5.74 -15.89 15.87
C GLU A 203 -7.23 -15.82 16.15
N GLU A 204 -7.90 -16.96 16.15
CA GLU A 204 -9.34 -17.07 16.38
C GLU A 204 -9.62 -17.79 17.70
N ALA A 205 -10.55 -17.25 18.48
CA ALA A 205 -11.07 -17.87 19.69
C ALA A 205 -12.60 -17.76 19.74
N VAL A 206 -13.26 -18.90 19.93
CA VAL A 206 -14.73 -18.96 20.06
C VAL A 206 -15.07 -18.98 21.54
N LEU A 207 -15.79 -17.95 21.99
CA LEU A 207 -16.31 -17.83 23.34
C LEU A 207 -17.81 -18.20 23.35
N SER A 208 -18.39 -18.31 24.55
CA SER A 208 -19.79 -18.71 24.73
C SER A 208 -20.78 -17.82 23.96
N ASN A 209 -20.55 -16.50 23.92
CA ASN A 209 -21.45 -15.51 23.32
C ASN A 209 -20.86 -14.72 22.14
N LYS A 210 -19.60 -14.92 21.78
CA LYS A 210 -18.91 -14.15 20.73
C LYS A 210 -17.75 -14.92 20.13
N ILE A 211 -17.37 -14.54 18.91
CA ILE A 211 -16.11 -14.97 18.29
C ILE A 211 -15.13 -13.80 18.38
N GLN A 212 -13.89 -14.12 18.70
CA GLN A 212 -12.81 -13.17 18.88
C GLN A 212 -11.72 -13.45 17.85
N PHE A 213 -11.26 -12.40 17.18
CA PHE A 213 -10.14 -12.38 16.25
C PHE A 213 -9.07 -11.47 16.80
N LYS A 214 -7.91 -12.03 17.16
CA LYS A 214 -6.72 -11.22 17.49
C LYS A 214 -5.92 -11.04 16.21
N VAL A 215 -5.89 -9.80 15.73
CA VAL A 215 -5.26 -9.40 14.47
C VAL A 215 -3.91 -8.75 14.79
N TYR A 216 -2.85 -9.29 14.23
CA TYR A 216 -1.48 -8.78 14.39
C TYR A 216 -1.11 -7.91 13.18
N ILE A 217 -0.62 -6.72 13.46
CA ILE A 217 -0.33 -5.67 12.48
C ILE A 217 1.14 -5.30 12.58
N LYS A 218 1.80 -5.13 11.44
CA LYS A 218 3.21 -4.78 11.36
C LYS A 218 3.49 -3.78 10.24
N ASN A 219 4.37 -2.82 10.50
CA ASN A 219 5.06 -2.03 9.48
C ASN A 219 6.13 -2.91 8.83
N LEU A 220 5.93 -3.26 7.58
CA LEU A 220 6.86 -4.03 6.75
C LEU A 220 7.64 -3.15 5.76
N GLY A 221 7.31 -1.87 5.66
CA GLY A 221 8.06 -0.89 4.88
C GLY A 221 9.07 -0.12 5.73
N ASP A 222 9.95 0.63 5.05
CA ASP A 222 11.06 1.37 5.69
C ASP A 222 10.66 2.79 6.16
N GLY A 223 9.42 3.20 5.87
CA GLY A 223 8.90 4.50 6.25
C GLY A 223 8.27 4.54 7.64
N LYS A 224 7.78 5.72 8.01
CA LYS A 224 7.14 6.02 9.29
C LYS A 224 5.63 6.04 9.14
N ILE A 225 4.94 5.43 10.11
CA ILE A 225 3.49 5.53 10.23
C ILE A 225 3.15 6.84 10.96
N VAL A 226 2.24 7.60 10.37
CA VAL A 226 1.74 8.87 10.87
C VAL A 226 0.22 8.77 11.03
N ASP A 227 -0.37 9.49 11.98
CA ASP A 227 -1.83 9.62 12.04
C ASP A 227 -2.37 10.22 10.73
N LYS A 228 -3.29 9.48 10.10
CA LYS A 228 -3.94 9.88 8.84
C LYS A 228 -4.61 11.25 8.92
N ASN A 229 -5.05 11.65 10.12
CA ASN A 229 -5.71 12.94 10.34
C ASN A 229 -4.74 14.11 10.58
N ARG A 230 -3.43 13.83 10.65
CA ARG A 230 -2.37 14.82 10.95
C ARG A 230 -1.41 15.05 9.79
N LEU A 231 -1.55 14.32 8.67
CA LEU A 231 -0.63 14.42 7.53
C LEU A 231 -0.44 15.85 7.01
N ASN A 232 -1.51 16.59 6.78
CA ASN A 232 -1.45 17.95 6.23
C ASN A 232 -1.05 19.03 7.26
N ILE A 233 -0.85 18.64 8.52
CA ILE A 233 -0.58 19.57 9.62
C ILE A 233 0.86 19.40 10.10
N ASP A 234 1.26 18.14 10.34
CA ASP A 234 2.52 17.83 11.01
C ASP A 234 3.57 17.23 10.09
N CYS A 235 3.17 16.58 8.99
CA CYS A 235 4.11 15.87 8.15
C CYS A 235 4.76 16.84 7.14
N PRO A 236 6.09 16.86 6.99
CA PRO A 236 7.10 16.06 7.71
C PRO A 236 7.72 16.76 8.93
N TYR A 237 7.46 18.05 9.17
CA TYR A 237 8.30 18.90 10.03
C TYR A 237 7.91 18.98 11.51
N SER A 238 6.69 18.61 11.89
CA SER A 238 6.14 18.77 13.25
C SER A 238 5.49 17.50 13.79
N LEU A 239 6.04 16.34 13.40
CA LEU A 239 5.58 15.04 13.88
C LEU A 239 6.00 14.80 15.33
N ASP A 240 5.11 15.11 16.26
CA ASP A 240 5.23 14.68 17.66
C ASP A 240 5.06 13.15 17.76
N TYR A 241 5.70 12.55 18.76
CA TYR A 241 5.56 11.13 19.11
C TYR A 241 4.10 10.72 19.29
N THR A 242 3.26 11.63 19.77
CA THR A 242 1.81 11.41 19.93
C THR A 242 1.07 11.18 18.61
N ASN A 243 1.62 11.61 17.48
CA ASN A 243 1.04 11.49 16.14
C ASN A 243 1.68 10.36 15.30
N LEU A 244 2.66 9.65 15.85
CA LEU A 244 3.33 8.54 15.19
C LEU A 244 2.66 7.19 15.52
N ASN A 245 2.87 6.22 14.62
CA ASN A 245 2.47 4.82 14.80
C ASN A 245 0.97 4.60 15.06
N LYS A 246 0.11 5.50 14.55
CA LYS A 246 -1.34 5.41 14.64
C LYS A 246 -1.91 4.64 13.46
N VAL A 247 -2.67 3.59 13.74
CA VAL A 247 -3.40 2.81 12.72
C VAL A 247 -4.86 2.72 13.09
N TYR A 248 -5.74 2.99 12.14
CA TYR A 248 -7.19 2.81 12.28
C TYR A 248 -7.55 1.44 11.72
N VAL A 249 -8.23 0.63 12.53
CA VAL A 249 -8.62 -0.73 12.14
C VAL A 249 -10.13 -0.85 12.08
N SER A 250 -10.61 -1.46 11.01
CA SER A 250 -12.00 -1.91 10.89
C SER A 250 -12.01 -3.31 10.28
N GLY A 251 -13.06 -4.07 10.50
CA GLY A 251 -13.16 -5.40 9.93
C GLY A 251 -14.60 -5.88 9.82
N ARG A 252 -14.79 -6.89 8.99
CA ARG A 252 -16.08 -7.54 8.76
C ARG A 252 -15.89 -9.04 8.58
N VAL A 253 -16.87 -9.82 9.04
CA VAL A 253 -16.92 -11.27 8.81
C VAL A 253 -18.36 -11.67 8.48
N SER A 254 -18.56 -12.42 7.39
CA SER A 254 -19.90 -12.81 6.93
C SER A 254 -20.89 -11.64 6.84
N GLY A 255 -20.42 -10.45 6.43
CA GLY A 255 -21.22 -9.22 6.35
C GLY A 255 -21.41 -8.45 7.66
N TYR A 256 -21.11 -9.03 8.82
CA TYR A 256 -21.17 -8.38 10.13
C TYR A 256 -19.93 -7.53 10.41
N SER A 257 -20.13 -6.29 10.89
CA SER A 257 -19.04 -5.45 11.35
C SER A 257 -18.45 -5.93 12.67
N LEU A 258 -17.13 -5.87 12.80
CA LEU A 258 -16.43 -6.24 14.01
C LEU A 258 -16.34 -5.06 14.98
N SER A 259 -16.42 -5.34 16.27
CA SER A 259 -16.10 -4.41 17.36
C SER A 259 -14.68 -4.66 17.85
N CYS A 260 -13.77 -3.74 17.58
CA CYS A 260 -12.33 -3.88 17.85
C CYS A 260 -11.88 -3.09 19.09
N LYS A 261 -10.94 -3.67 19.85
CA LYS A 261 -10.31 -3.08 21.04
C LYS A 261 -8.78 -3.25 21.01
N PRO A 262 -7.98 -2.23 21.40
CA PRO A 262 -8.42 -0.90 21.84
C PRO A 262 -9.13 -0.12 20.74
N ASN A 263 -9.88 0.92 21.12
CA ASN A 263 -10.58 1.76 20.15
C ASN A 263 -9.56 2.44 19.22
N ASN A 264 -10.01 2.77 18.01
CA ASN A 264 -9.17 3.50 17.06
C ASN A 264 -8.78 4.89 17.58
N PRO A 265 -7.59 5.38 17.20
CA PRO A 265 -6.50 4.62 16.57
C PRO A 265 -5.79 3.70 17.57
N ILE A 266 -5.24 2.58 17.07
CA ILE A 266 -4.29 1.78 17.84
C ILE A 266 -2.87 2.34 17.68
N ASN A 267 -2.02 2.14 18.69
CA ASN A 267 -0.60 2.47 18.62
C ASN A 267 0.21 1.22 18.30
N LEU A 268 1.12 1.32 17.32
CA LEU A 268 2.17 0.32 17.14
C LEU A 268 3.40 0.70 17.98
N ILE A 269 4.02 -0.30 18.60
CA ILE A 269 5.26 -0.18 19.35
C ILE A 269 6.34 -0.89 18.54
N ASN A 270 7.42 -0.18 18.21
CA ASN A 270 8.49 -0.69 17.33
C ASN A 270 7.94 -1.24 15.99
N GLY A 271 6.93 -0.58 15.44
CA GLY A 271 6.31 -0.97 14.17
C GLY A 271 5.36 -2.17 14.27
N GLU A 272 5.11 -2.72 15.46
CA GLU A 272 4.22 -3.86 15.66
C GLU A 272 3.09 -3.57 16.65
N GLY A 273 1.95 -4.22 16.46
CA GLY A 273 0.82 -4.11 17.36
C GLY A 273 -0.23 -5.18 17.11
N SER A 274 -1.24 -5.21 17.96
CA SER A 274 -2.38 -6.09 17.74
C SER A 274 -3.67 -5.46 18.23
N VAL A 275 -4.77 -5.90 17.64
CA VAL A 275 -6.12 -5.51 18.02
C VAL A 275 -6.97 -6.75 18.19
N VAL A 276 -7.88 -6.71 19.15
CA VAL A 276 -8.85 -7.77 19.40
C VAL A 276 -10.19 -7.32 18.85
N CYS A 277 -10.62 -7.94 17.76
CA CYS A 277 -11.91 -7.72 17.12
C CYS A 277 -12.90 -8.80 17.50
N THR A 278 -14.13 -8.42 17.80
CA THR A 278 -15.17 -9.35 18.23
C THR A 278 -16.42 -9.19 17.38
N VAL A 279 -17.11 -10.30 17.17
CA VAL A 279 -18.47 -10.33 16.62
C VAL A 279 -19.34 -11.11 17.60
N PRO A 280 -20.53 -10.62 17.97
CA PRO A 280 -21.48 -11.44 18.71
C PRO A 280 -21.65 -12.74 17.93
N LYS A 281 -21.70 -13.87 18.64
CA LYS A 281 -22.00 -15.15 17.99
C LYS A 281 -23.41 -14.98 17.44
N PRO A 282 -23.60 -14.79 16.13
CA PRO A 282 -24.93 -14.70 15.56
C PRO A 282 -25.63 -16.05 15.80
N ALA A 283 -26.88 -16.17 15.40
CA ALA A 283 -27.44 -17.49 15.07
C ALA A 283 -26.74 -18.09 13.83
N MET A 284 -25.41 -17.98 13.77
CA MET A 284 -24.53 -18.63 12.82
C MET A 284 -24.88 -20.12 12.79
N SER A 285 -24.81 -20.68 11.58
CA SER A 285 -25.14 -22.07 11.29
C SER A 285 -24.76 -23.01 12.43
N LYS A 286 -25.59 -24.01 12.73
CA LYS A 286 -25.25 -25.04 13.75
C LYS A 286 -24.07 -25.94 13.33
N SER A 287 -23.53 -25.75 12.12
CA SER A 287 -22.37 -26.44 11.58
C SER A 287 -21.21 -25.48 11.34
N ALA A 288 -19.98 -26.01 11.36
CA ALA A 288 -18.81 -25.27 10.90
C ALA A 288 -18.95 -24.89 9.41
N TYR A 289 -18.34 -23.77 9.01
CA TYR A 289 -18.29 -23.30 7.63
C TYR A 289 -17.12 -22.34 7.41
N THR A 290 -16.73 -22.12 6.16
CA THR A 290 -15.69 -21.15 5.79
C THR A 290 -16.29 -19.83 5.33
N THR A 291 -15.70 -18.72 5.73
CA THR A 291 -16.13 -17.36 5.33
C THR A 291 -14.93 -16.43 5.22
N PRO A 292 -14.96 -15.41 4.35
CA PRO A 292 -13.94 -14.37 4.37
C PRO A 292 -14.06 -13.51 5.64
N LEU A 293 -12.91 -13.28 6.28
CA LEU A 293 -12.67 -12.26 7.28
C LEU A 293 -11.90 -11.13 6.60
N GLN A 294 -12.52 -9.96 6.52
CA GLN A 294 -11.91 -8.76 5.97
C GLN A 294 -11.42 -7.84 7.08
N VAL A 295 -10.19 -7.36 6.96
CA VAL A 295 -9.63 -6.32 7.83
C VAL A 295 -9.11 -5.19 6.95
N LYS A 296 -9.51 -3.96 7.27
CA LYS A 296 -9.01 -2.72 6.67
C LYS A 296 -8.18 -1.97 7.71
N LEU A 297 -6.96 -1.59 7.30
CA LEU A 297 -6.09 -0.68 8.01
C LEU A 297 -6.08 0.65 7.28
N GLU A 298 -6.18 1.76 8.00
CA GLU A 298 -6.00 3.11 7.45
C GLU A 298 -4.98 3.87 8.29
N TYR A 299 -4.07 4.56 7.62
CA TYR A 299 -2.95 5.26 8.26
C TYR A 299 -2.38 6.30 7.30
N GLY A 300 -1.63 7.26 7.86
CA GLY A 300 -0.70 8.07 7.10
C GLY A 300 0.65 7.38 7.04
N TYR A 301 1.37 7.60 5.96
CA TYR A 301 2.72 7.05 5.78
C TYR A 301 3.66 8.12 5.24
N SER A 302 4.91 8.06 5.71
CA SER A 302 5.96 8.98 5.28
C SER A 302 7.26 8.24 5.00
N SER A 303 7.89 8.56 3.88
CA SER A 303 9.21 8.07 3.50
C SER A 303 10.02 9.20 2.88
N SER A 304 11.34 9.10 2.98
CA SER A 304 12.25 10.13 2.47
C SER A 304 13.35 9.51 1.62
N ILE A 305 13.79 10.26 0.61
CA ILE A 305 15.01 10.00 -0.16
C ILE A 305 15.91 11.22 -0.09
N GLN A 306 17.21 11.01 -0.21
CA GLN A 306 18.19 12.09 -0.17
C GLN A 306 19.20 12.02 -1.32
N ARG A 307 19.68 13.18 -1.77
CA ARG A 307 20.75 13.31 -2.77
C ARG A 307 21.64 14.49 -2.42
N SER A 308 22.94 14.30 -2.49
CA SER A 308 23.94 15.35 -2.33
C SER A 308 24.42 15.86 -3.69
N VAL A 309 24.64 17.15 -3.81
CA VAL A 309 25.16 17.83 -5.01
C VAL A 309 26.24 18.81 -4.56
N GLU A 310 27.44 18.66 -5.11
CA GLU A 310 28.53 19.63 -4.94
C GLU A 310 28.35 20.78 -5.94
N ILE A 311 28.17 21.98 -5.44
CA ILE A 311 28.07 23.20 -6.24
C ILE A 311 29.39 23.95 -6.10
N LEU A 312 30.04 24.23 -7.21
CA LEU A 312 31.28 25.01 -7.27
C LEU A 312 31.00 26.43 -7.73
N ASN A 313 31.84 27.34 -7.24
CA ASN A 313 31.98 28.65 -7.83
C ASN A 313 32.49 28.53 -9.29
N THR A 314 31.89 29.31 -10.20
CA THR A 314 32.27 29.40 -11.61
C THR A 314 33.61 30.14 -11.76
N PRO A 315 34.61 29.56 -12.45
CA PRO A 315 35.94 30.18 -12.61
C PRO A 315 35.97 31.56 -13.27
#